data_AF-A0A2T7B325-F1
#
_entry.id   AF-A0A2T7B325-F1
#
_cell.length_a   1.000
_cell.length_b   1.000
_cell.length_c   1.000
_cell.angle_alpha   90.00
_cell.angle_beta   90.00
_cell.angle_gamma   90.00
#
_symmetry.space_group_name_H-M   'P 1'
#
loop_
_entity.id
_entity.type
_entity.pdbx_description
1 polymer ?
#
loop_
_entity_poly.entity_id
_entity_poly.type
_entity_poly.pdbx_seq_one_letter_code
_entity_poly.pdbx_strand_id
1 'polypeptide(L)'
;MNQFKELDWGCLFDNLNYKNIFWKIRLAECLGGLNNPCEVKIILELIKTDDPDLFVSCIDSLRTIDLSRLTKDELDNINDKISFAKENASLPVRCVLEAFTRKFISN
;
A
#
# COMPACT_ATOMS: atom_id res chain seq x y z
N MET A 1 -15.34 20.24 2.08
CA MET A 1 -14.18 19.61 2.74
C MET A 1 -12.95 20.44 2.39
N ASN A 2 -12.16 20.87 3.38
CA ASN A 2 -10.86 21.47 3.10
C ASN A 2 -9.92 20.40 2.56
N GLN A 3 -9.13 20.72 1.54
CA GLN A 3 -8.11 19.82 1.01
C GLN A 3 -7.05 19.57 2.09
N PHE A 4 -6.67 18.31 2.29
CA PHE A 4 -5.55 17.92 3.15
C PHE A 4 -4.26 18.47 2.55
N LYS A 5 -3.61 19.39 3.26
CA LYS A 5 -2.47 20.16 2.76
C LYS A 5 -1.17 19.37 2.93
N GLU A 6 -0.12 19.84 2.26
CA GLU A 6 1.22 19.23 2.35
C GLU A 6 1.72 19.10 3.80
N LEU A 7 1.49 20.11 4.64
CA LEU A 7 1.83 20.06 6.06
C LEU A 7 1.05 18.97 6.81
N ASP A 8 -0.21 18.73 6.44
CA ASP A 8 -1.04 17.69 7.04
C ASP A 8 -0.50 16.30 6.66
N TRP A 9 -0.06 16.12 5.41
CA TRP A 9 0.61 14.90 4.93
C TRP A 9 1.94 14.65 5.64
N GLY A 10 2.74 15.69 5.85
CA GLY A 10 3.99 15.61 6.62
C GLY A 10 3.74 15.15 8.05
N CYS A 11 2.80 15.82 8.75
CA CYS A 11 2.40 15.44 10.10
C CYS A 11 1.90 13.99 10.17
N LEU A 12 1.10 13.56 9.18
CA LEU A 12 0.59 12.20 9.08
C LEU A 12 1.72 11.18 8.96
N PHE A 13 2.69 11.44 8.08
CA PHE A 13 3.85 10.57 7.84
C PHE A 13 4.73 10.43 9.08
N ASP A 14 5.07 11.54 9.72
CA ASP A 14 5.94 11.55 10.92
C ASP A 14 5.31 10.79 12.10
N ASN A 15 3.99 10.68 12.11
CA ASN A 15 3.25 10.01 13.18
C ASN A 15 3.04 8.51 12.97
N LEU A 16 3.34 7.95 11.79
CA LEU A 16 3.03 6.55 11.45
C LEU A 16 3.60 5.56 12.48
N ASN A 17 4.84 5.76 12.92
CA ASN A 17 5.52 4.86 13.85
C ASN A 17 4.88 4.80 15.24
N TYR A 18 4.15 5.84 15.65
CA TYR A 18 3.48 5.89 16.95
C TYR A 18 2.05 5.32 16.90
N LYS A 19 1.57 4.91 15.72
CA LYS A 19 0.22 4.38 15.56
C LYS A 19 0.21 2.86 15.65
N ASN A 20 -0.85 2.33 16.25
CA ASN A 20 -1.06 0.89 16.32
C ASN A 20 -1.42 0.30 14.95
N ILE A 21 -1.38 -1.02 14.87
CA ILE A 21 -1.58 -1.73 13.60
C ILE A 21 -2.97 -1.49 13.01
N PHE A 22 -4.02 -1.52 13.85
CA PHE A 22 -5.39 -1.28 13.42
C PHE A 22 -5.56 0.10 12.77
N TRP A 23 -4.96 1.13 13.36
CA TRP A 23 -5.00 2.48 12.80
C TRP A 23 -4.28 2.55 11.45
N LYS A 24 -3.13 1.86 11.31
CA LYS A 24 -2.38 1.81 10.04
C LYS A 24 -3.18 1.08 8.94
N ILE A 25 -3.88 0.00 9.29
CA ILE A 25 -4.77 -0.72 8.36
C ILE A 25 -5.85 0.24 7.85
N ARG A 26 -6.54 0.93 8.77
CA ARG A 26 -7.57 1.92 8.39
C ARG A 26 -7.02 3.05 7.54
N LEU A 27 -5.81 3.52 7.82
CA LEU A 27 -5.16 4.50 6.98
C LEU A 27 -4.95 3.95 5.57
N ALA A 28 -4.34 2.76 5.42
CA ALA A 28 -4.10 2.14 4.12
C ALA A 28 -5.41 2.02 3.31
N GLU A 29 -6.49 1.52 3.91
CA GLU A 29 -7.82 1.39 3.29
C GLU A 29 -8.41 2.72 2.77
N CYS A 30 -7.99 3.85 3.33
CA CYS A 30 -8.44 5.18 2.89
C CYS A 30 -7.57 5.80 1.78
N LEU A 31 -6.42 5.20 1.45
CA LEU A 31 -5.48 5.73 0.47
C LEU A 31 -5.64 5.06 -0.90
N GLY A 32 -5.18 5.76 -1.95
CA GLY A 32 -5.11 5.25 -3.33
C GLY A 32 -6.18 5.85 -4.25
N GLY A 33 -7.23 6.44 -3.68
CA GLY A 33 -8.30 7.12 -4.41
C GLY A 33 -8.11 8.63 -4.61
N LEU A 34 -7.13 9.27 -3.95
CA LEU A 34 -7.01 10.75 -3.98
C LEU A 34 -6.06 11.26 -5.07
N ASN A 35 -5.40 10.37 -5.81
CA ASN A 35 -4.44 10.68 -6.86
C ASN A 35 -3.33 11.66 -6.40
N ASN A 36 -2.87 11.52 -5.15
CA ASN A 36 -1.87 12.41 -4.55
C ASN A 36 -0.53 11.66 -4.33
N PRO A 37 0.64 12.23 -4.70
CA PRO A 37 1.95 11.61 -4.45
C PRO A 37 2.24 11.26 -2.99
N CYS A 38 1.68 12.02 -2.05
CA CYS A 38 1.85 11.76 -0.63
C CYS A 38 1.22 10.44 -0.20
N GLU A 39 0.12 10.01 -0.85
CA GLU A 39 -0.51 8.72 -0.57
C GLU A 39 0.44 7.57 -0.90
N VAL A 40 1.05 7.63 -2.08
CA VAL A 40 1.99 6.59 -2.54
C VAL A 40 3.16 6.48 -1.57
N LYS A 41 3.72 7.62 -1.15
CA LYS A 41 4.82 7.65 -0.17
C LYS A 41 4.41 7.00 1.16
N ILE A 42 3.20 7.28 1.65
CA ILE A 42 2.71 6.67 2.89
C ILE A 42 2.49 5.16 2.73
N ILE A 43 1.87 4.72 1.63
CA ILE A 43 1.63 3.30 1.39
C ILE A 43 2.96 2.53 1.28
N LEU A 44 3.96 3.10 0.61
CA LEU A 44 5.29 2.52 0.49
C LEU A 44 6.05 2.46 1.82
N GLU A 45 5.73 3.34 2.78
CA GLU A 45 6.26 3.22 4.13
C GLU A 45 5.54 2.11 4.91
N LEU A 46 4.20 2.07 4.83
CA LEU A 46 3.38 1.08 5.54
C LEU A 46 3.62 -0.36 5.05
N ILE A 47 3.83 -0.58 3.75
CA ILE A 47 4.00 -1.91 3.14
C ILE A 47 5.27 -2.63 3.61
N LYS A 48 6.21 -1.91 4.23
CA LYS A 48 7.41 -2.48 4.86
C LYS A 48 7.08 -3.34 6.08
N THR A 49 5.85 -3.26 6.60
CA THR A 49 5.35 -4.07 7.72
C THR A 49 5.53 -5.58 7.56
N ASP A 50 5.65 -6.29 8.68
CA ASP A 50 5.56 -7.76 8.77
C ASP A 50 4.14 -8.24 9.10
N ASP A 51 3.24 -7.32 9.43
CA ASP A 51 1.83 -7.64 9.69
C ASP A 51 1.09 -7.95 8.36
N PRO A 52 0.51 -9.15 8.23
CA PRO A 52 -0.08 -9.61 6.96
C PRO A 52 -1.32 -8.81 6.57
N ASP A 53 -2.13 -8.38 7.54
CA ASP A 53 -3.37 -7.64 7.25
C ASP A 53 -3.04 -6.25 6.73
N LEU A 54 -2.11 -5.53 7.38
CA LEU A 54 -1.64 -4.24 6.88
C LEU A 54 -0.96 -4.37 5.51
N PHE A 55 -0.17 -5.42 5.28
CA PHE A 55 0.45 -5.67 3.99
C PHE A 55 -0.62 -5.81 2.89
N VAL A 56 -1.64 -6.64 3.11
CA VAL A 56 -2.72 -6.86 2.13
C VAL A 56 -3.53 -5.60 1.89
N SER A 57 -3.83 -4.81 2.95
CA SER A 57 -4.50 -3.51 2.80
C SER A 57 -3.67 -2.55 1.95
N CYS A 58 -2.35 -2.50 2.13
CA CYS A 58 -1.47 -1.67 1.29
C CYS A 58 -1.51 -2.12 -0.18
N ILE A 59 -1.46 -3.43 -0.44
CA ILE A 59 -1.56 -3.97 -1.80
C ILE A 59 -2.90 -3.59 -2.44
N ASP A 60 -4.00 -3.73 -1.72
CA ASP A 60 -5.33 -3.39 -2.24
C ASP A 60 -5.41 -1.92 -2.65
N SER A 61 -4.88 -1.01 -1.82
CA SER A 61 -4.80 0.42 -2.12
C SER A 61 -3.94 0.71 -3.35
N LEU A 62 -2.78 0.06 -3.48
CA LEU A 62 -1.91 0.20 -4.66
C LEU A 62 -2.59 -0.26 -5.95
N ARG A 63 -3.60 -1.14 -5.91
CA ARG A 63 -4.35 -1.53 -7.13
C ARG A 63 -5.07 -0.35 -7.78
N THR A 64 -5.40 0.69 -7.02
CA THR A 64 -6.08 1.90 -7.52
C THR A 64 -5.12 2.96 -8.03
N ILE A 65 -3.82 2.82 -7.74
CA ILE A 65 -2.77 3.77 -8.13
C ILE A 65 -2.22 3.45 -9.53
N ASP A 66 -1.75 4.49 -10.21
CA ASP A 66 -0.90 4.35 -11.40
C ASP A 66 0.50 3.86 -11.00
N LEU A 67 0.83 2.64 -11.41
CA LEU A 67 2.09 1.96 -11.07
C LEU A 67 3.31 2.60 -11.75
N SER A 68 3.13 3.44 -12.77
CA SER A 68 4.24 4.21 -13.39
C SER A 68 4.97 5.12 -12.40
N ARG A 69 4.33 5.39 -11.26
CA ARG A 69 4.84 6.22 -10.16
C ARG A 69 5.80 5.48 -9.23
N LEU A 70 5.90 4.16 -9.37
CA LEU A 70 6.78 3.30 -8.59
C LEU A 70 8.05 3.01 -9.37
N THR A 71 9.18 3.01 -8.66
CA THR A 71 10.46 2.58 -9.21
C THR A 71 10.47 1.07 -9.42
N LYS A 72 11.34 0.59 -10.31
CA LYS A 72 11.51 -0.85 -10.53
C LYS A 72 11.88 -1.58 -9.23
N ASP A 73 12.77 -1.02 -8.42
CA ASP A 73 13.20 -1.64 -7.17
C ASP A 73 12.05 -1.72 -6.14
N GLU A 74 11.17 -0.72 -6.08
CA GLU A 74 9.96 -0.78 -5.24
C GLU A 74 9.00 -1.88 -5.72
N LEU A 75 8.81 -1.97 -7.04
CA LEU A 75 7.97 -3.00 -7.66
C LEU A 75 8.51 -4.42 -7.40
N ASP A 76 9.82 -4.61 -7.56
CA ASP A 76 10.49 -5.91 -7.35
C ASP A 76 10.38 -6.32 -5.87
N ASN A 77 10.67 -5.41 -4.92
CA ASN A 77 10.51 -5.68 -3.48
C ASN A 77 9.07 -6.06 -3.10
N ILE A 78 8.08 -5.39 -3.69
CA ILE A 78 6.68 -5.71 -3.44
C ILE A 78 6.35 -7.11 -3.99
N ASN A 79 6.80 -7.44 -5.21
CA ASN A 79 6.57 -8.76 -5.81
C ASN A 79 7.21 -9.91 -5.02
N ASP A 80 8.40 -9.69 -4.46
CA ASP A 80 9.06 -10.67 -3.59
C ASP A 80 8.22 -10.94 -2.34
N LYS A 81 7.74 -9.88 -1.66
CA LYS A 81 6.83 -10.04 -0.50
C LYS A 81 5.50 -10.69 -0.87
N ILE A 82 4.92 -10.36 -2.02
CA ILE A 82 3.68 -11.00 -2.50
C ILE A 82 3.89 -12.51 -2.66
N SER A 83 4.99 -12.90 -3.29
CA SER A 83 5.29 -14.32 -3.54
C SER A 83 5.31 -15.11 -2.24
N PHE A 84 5.95 -14.56 -1.20
CA PHE A 84 5.94 -15.16 0.15
C PHE A 84 4.53 -15.17 0.78
N ALA A 85 3.79 -14.05 0.71
CA ALA A 85 2.46 -13.95 1.30
C ALA A 85 1.43 -14.91 0.68
N LYS A 86 1.58 -15.27 -0.60
CA LYS A 86 0.63 -16.16 -1.30
C LYS A 86 0.61 -17.59 -0.77
N GLU A 87 1.71 -18.08 -0.20
CA GLU A 87 1.85 -19.49 0.22
C GLU A 87 0.76 -19.89 1.22
N ASN A 88 0.48 -19.03 2.20
CA ASN A 88 -0.47 -19.30 3.29
C ASN A 88 -1.74 -18.42 3.25
N ALA A 89 -1.90 -17.60 2.20
CA ALA A 89 -3.03 -16.69 2.08
C ALA A 89 -4.37 -17.42 1.87
N SER A 90 -5.42 -16.90 2.50
CA SER A 90 -6.80 -17.27 2.22
C SER A 90 -7.18 -16.93 0.77
N LEU A 91 -8.25 -17.53 0.25
CA LEU A 91 -8.70 -17.27 -1.12
C LEU A 91 -8.94 -15.78 -1.40
N PRO A 92 -9.64 -15.00 -0.55
CA PRO A 92 -9.83 -13.57 -0.77
C PRO A 92 -8.51 -12.80 -0.84
N VAL A 93 -7.57 -13.10 0.07
CA VAL A 93 -6.24 -12.45 0.09
C VAL A 93 -5.49 -12.77 -1.19
N ARG A 94 -5.45 -14.04 -1.61
CA ARG A 94 -4.80 -14.44 -2.88
C ARG A 94 -5.38 -13.69 -4.07
N CYS A 95 -6.70 -13.51 -4.14
CA CYS A 95 -7.33 -12.76 -5.22
C CYS A 95 -6.86 -11.29 -5.27
N VAL A 96 -6.70 -10.63 -4.11
CA VAL A 96 -6.18 -9.25 -4.03
C VAL A 96 -4.74 -9.20 -4.55
N LEU A 97 -3.87 -10.07 -4.04
CA LEU A 97 -2.47 -10.14 -4.42
C LEU A 97 -2.30 -10.38 -5.93
N GLU A 98 -3.05 -11.34 -6.49
CA GLU A 98 -3.01 -11.65 -7.92
C GLU A 98 -3.61 -10.57 -8.81
N ALA A 99 -4.63 -9.86 -8.33
CA ALA A 99 -5.19 -8.72 -9.05
C ALA A 99 -4.14 -7.60 -9.17
N PHE A 100 -3.36 -7.37 -8.13
CA PHE A 100 -2.26 -6.41 -8.18
C PHE A 100 -1.17 -6.87 -9.15
N THR A 101 -0.64 -8.10 -9.02
CA THR A 101 0.41 -8.63 -9.91
C THR A 101 0.01 -8.61 -11.39
N ARG A 102 -1.28 -8.82 -11.72
CA ARG A 102 -1.75 -8.74 -13.11
C ARG A 102 -1.56 -7.36 -13.75
N LYS A 103 -1.63 -6.26 -12.97
CA LYS A 103 -1.36 -4.90 -13.50
C LYS A 103 0.09 -4.71 -13.93
N PHE A 104 1.03 -5.50 -13.41
CA PHE A 104 2.45 -5.42 -13.77
C PHE A 104 2.72 -6.00 -15.14
N ILE A 105 2.10 -7.14 -15.44
CA ILE A 105 2.34 -7.88 -16.69
C ILE A 105 1.73 -7.13 -17.89
N SER A 106 0.75 -6.27 -17.65
CA SER A 106 0.03 -5.48 -18.65
C SER A 106 0.64 -4.09 -18.93
N ASN A 107 1.69 -3.69 -18.22
CA ASN A 107 2.43 -2.43 -18.43
C ASN A 107 3.79 -2.71 -19.10
#